data_AF-G4T5N0-F1
#
_entry.id   AF-G4T5N0-F1
#
_cell.length_a   1.000
_cell.length_b   1.000
_cell.length_c   1.000
_cell.angle_alpha   90.00
_cell.angle_beta   90.00
_cell.angle_gamma   90.00
#
_symmetry.space_group_name_H-M   'P 1'
#
loop_
_entity.id
_entity.type
_entity.pdbx_description
1 polymer ?
#
loop_
_entity_poly.entity_id
_entity_poly.type
_entity_poly.pdbx_seq_one_letter_code
_entity_poly.pdbx_strand_id
1 'polypeptide(L)'
;MGVRGIARWSNAPSTGVQLISDSVSRQHGARPSGSWQAEIRAIRRHTYVDGVTSVGGERLLWEYTNAGDQVLTIIEDPTAPKRADYMAARAEAMQANAAKQQAGLEVAELPPLPPHFRHTLISYRQASIEALLDQLGGAWNLQQQKPTDLGMMGRPTGGTTHRLRIEGRVWNIGSDWIVRVGGVFAIGEQFKGVIMEIEYLPVDVLPQDDGSSVFLDQFTASLIPSQLPSEANFNSVVIADKEWAHVCGIDIASGSSPADEDIYVYGDEEQTAEDPSHKDDWRRSAYMIVLAFHGEGIA
;
A
#
# COMPACT_ATOMS: atom_id res chain seq x y z
N MET A 1 -10.08 4.54 -12.32
CA MET A 1 -9.32 3.59 -11.48
C MET A 1 -10.28 2.71 -10.72
N GLY A 2 -10.16 1.38 -10.79
CA GLY A 2 -11.00 0.43 -10.07
C GLY A 2 -10.93 0.55 -8.54
N VAL A 3 -11.98 0.11 -7.83
CA VAL A 3 -11.96 0.02 -6.35
C VAL A 3 -11.33 -1.30 -5.95
N ARG A 4 -10.41 -1.28 -4.97
CA ARG A 4 -9.62 -2.45 -4.58
C ARG A 4 -9.69 -2.75 -3.09
N GLY A 5 -9.62 -4.04 -2.78
CA GLY A 5 -9.48 -4.56 -1.42
C GLY A 5 -8.43 -5.66 -1.39
N ILE A 6 -7.63 -5.68 -0.31
CA ILE A 6 -6.73 -6.78 0.01
C ILE A 6 -7.32 -7.55 1.17
N ALA A 7 -7.30 -8.88 1.10
CA ALA A 7 -7.68 -9.74 2.21
C ALA A 7 -6.59 -10.78 2.47
N ARG A 8 -6.20 -10.92 3.72
CA ARG A 8 -5.03 -11.70 4.13
C ARG A 8 -5.43 -12.75 5.16
N TRP A 9 -5.20 -14.02 4.84
CA TRP A 9 -5.44 -15.17 5.73
C TRP A 9 -4.12 -15.72 6.28
N SER A 10 -3.71 -15.22 7.44
CA SER A 10 -2.36 -15.44 8.01
C SER A 10 -2.09 -16.88 8.46
N ASN A 11 -3.10 -17.56 8.99
CA ASN A 11 -3.00 -18.93 9.48
C ASN A 11 -3.62 -19.96 8.51
N ALA A 12 -3.68 -19.63 7.21
CA ALA A 12 -4.18 -20.56 6.22
C ALA A 12 -3.33 -21.85 6.17
N PRO A 13 -3.95 -23.03 5.92
CA PRO A 13 -3.20 -24.22 5.56
C PRO A 13 -2.61 -24.07 4.16
N SER A 14 -1.62 -24.90 3.80
CA SER A 14 -1.02 -24.89 2.45
C SER A 14 -2.03 -25.15 1.32
N THR A 15 -3.17 -25.78 1.64
CA THR A 15 -4.30 -25.99 0.73
C THR A 15 -5.20 -24.76 0.59
N GLY A 16 -4.98 -23.69 1.36
CA GLY A 16 -5.84 -22.51 1.41
C GLY A 16 -6.00 -21.82 0.07
N VAL A 17 -4.92 -21.72 -0.72
CA VAL A 17 -4.96 -21.15 -2.08
C VAL A 17 -5.93 -21.95 -2.97
N GLN A 18 -5.90 -23.28 -2.89
CA GLN A 18 -6.77 -24.14 -3.67
C GLN A 18 -8.22 -24.02 -3.20
N LEU A 19 -8.48 -23.97 -1.89
CA LEU A 19 -9.82 -23.82 -1.34
C LEU A 19 -10.50 -22.53 -1.83
N ILE A 20 -9.77 -21.42 -1.80
CA ILE A 20 -10.28 -20.14 -2.28
C ILE A 20 -10.43 -20.15 -3.80
N SER A 21 -9.42 -20.63 -4.53
CA SER A 21 -9.48 -20.71 -6.00
C SER A 21 -10.67 -21.55 -6.48
N ASP A 22 -10.95 -22.66 -5.80
CA ASP A 22 -12.10 -23.51 -6.07
C ASP A 22 -13.42 -22.81 -5.78
N SER A 23 -13.49 -22.03 -4.69
CA SER A 23 -14.66 -21.23 -4.34
C SER A 23 -14.93 -20.17 -5.39
N VAL A 24 -13.91 -19.40 -5.75
CA VAL A 24 -13.94 -18.37 -6.79
C VAL A 24 -14.40 -18.95 -8.13
N SER A 25 -13.83 -20.08 -8.55
CA SER A 25 -14.18 -20.74 -9.80
C SER A 25 -15.60 -21.33 -9.77
N ARG A 26 -15.96 -22.09 -8.73
CA ARG A 26 -17.22 -22.86 -8.69
C ARG A 26 -18.44 -22.02 -8.30
N GLN A 27 -18.29 -21.10 -7.36
CA GLN A 27 -19.41 -20.31 -6.85
C GLN A 27 -19.70 -19.07 -7.71
N HIS A 28 -18.63 -18.44 -8.22
CA HIS A 28 -18.73 -17.18 -8.96
C HIS A 28 -18.49 -17.32 -10.46
N GLY A 29 -18.24 -18.54 -10.95
CA GLY A 29 -18.04 -18.80 -12.38
C GLY A 29 -16.78 -18.15 -12.95
N ALA A 30 -15.77 -17.92 -12.11
CA ALA A 30 -14.57 -17.20 -12.48
C ALA A 30 -13.74 -17.93 -13.54
N ARG A 31 -13.15 -17.18 -14.46
CA ARG A 31 -12.26 -17.71 -15.50
C ARG A 31 -10.80 -17.36 -15.18
N PRO A 32 -9.86 -18.30 -15.28
CA PRO A 32 -8.45 -17.99 -15.06
C PRO A 32 -7.94 -17.05 -16.16
N SER A 33 -7.23 -16.00 -15.77
CA SER A 33 -6.72 -14.96 -16.67
C SER A 33 -5.20 -14.88 -16.73
N GLY A 34 -4.49 -15.35 -15.69
CA GLY A 34 -3.03 -15.26 -15.65
C GLY A 34 -2.42 -15.73 -14.33
N SER A 35 -1.11 -15.57 -14.21
CA SER A 35 -0.36 -15.76 -12.96
C SER A 35 -0.21 -14.43 -12.21
N TRP A 36 -0.07 -14.53 -10.89
CA TRP A 36 0.27 -13.40 -10.04
C TRP A 36 1.56 -13.73 -9.30
N GLN A 37 2.59 -12.91 -9.49
CA GLN A 37 3.88 -13.06 -8.84
C GLN A 37 4.35 -11.70 -8.34
N ALA A 38 4.80 -11.67 -7.09
CA ALA A 38 5.41 -10.49 -6.50
C ALA A 38 6.42 -10.90 -5.43
N GLU A 39 7.38 -10.02 -5.19
CA GLU A 39 8.34 -10.13 -4.11
C GLU A 39 8.23 -8.90 -3.22
N ILE A 40 8.36 -9.11 -1.91
CA ILE A 40 8.33 -8.06 -0.90
C ILE A 40 9.55 -8.21 -0.03
N ARG A 41 10.23 -7.11 0.24
CA ARG A 41 11.39 -7.05 1.12
C ARG A 41 11.23 -5.93 2.14
N ALA A 42 11.63 -6.19 3.37
CA ALA A 42 11.68 -5.20 4.44
C ALA A 42 13.14 -4.91 4.83
N ILE A 43 13.50 -3.64 4.90
CA ILE A 43 14.81 -3.15 5.33
C ILE A 43 14.57 -2.13 6.45
N ARG A 44 15.31 -2.27 7.54
CA ARG A 44 15.17 -1.39 8.71
C ARG A 44 16.40 -0.54 8.86
N ARG A 45 16.20 0.76 9.05
CA ARG A 45 17.26 1.67 9.49
C ARG A 45 17.25 1.71 11.00
N HIS A 46 18.33 1.26 11.61
CA HIS A 46 18.52 1.42 13.04
C HIS A 46 19.00 2.85 13.34
N THR A 47 18.57 3.38 14.48
CA THR A 47 19.17 4.58 15.06
C THR A 47 20.65 4.31 15.27
N TYR A 48 21.51 5.08 14.62
CA TYR A 48 22.94 5.01 14.88
C TYR A 48 23.30 6.08 15.91
N VAL A 49 24.10 5.68 16.89
CA VAL A 49 24.66 6.58 17.90
C VAL A 49 26.07 6.93 17.42
N ASP A 50 26.23 8.14 16.91
CA ASP A 50 27.55 8.67 16.62
C ASP A 50 28.04 9.47 17.84
N GLY A 51 28.84 8.80 18.68
CA GLY A 51 29.59 9.38 19.80
C GLY A 51 28.78 9.99 20.96
N VAL A 52 28.00 11.04 20.68
CA VAL A 52 27.38 11.93 21.69
C VAL A 52 25.89 12.22 21.39
N THR A 53 25.40 11.96 20.18
CA THR A 53 24.00 12.20 19.79
C THR A 53 23.41 11.00 19.07
N SER A 54 22.22 10.56 19.49
CA SER A 54 21.41 9.61 18.70
C SER A 54 20.90 10.32 17.44
N VAL A 55 21.39 9.93 16.26
CA VAL A 55 20.98 10.56 15.00
C VAL A 55 19.89 9.70 14.35
N GLY A 56 18.66 10.20 14.44
CA GLY A 56 17.52 9.74 13.65
C GLY A 56 16.65 8.68 14.30
N GLY A 57 15.32 8.86 14.13
CA GLY A 57 14.35 7.82 14.46
C GLY A 57 14.52 6.59 13.56
N GLU A 58 14.02 5.47 14.05
CA GLU A 58 13.91 4.26 13.27
C GLU A 58 13.07 4.51 12.01
N ARG A 59 13.53 4.02 10.86
CA ARG A 59 12.80 4.08 9.59
C ARG A 59 12.65 2.70 9.02
N LEU A 60 11.51 2.46 8.39
CA LEU A 60 11.25 1.23 7.67
C LEU A 60 11.23 1.50 6.17
N LEU A 61 11.78 0.57 5.42
CA LEU A 61 11.79 0.59 3.98
C LEU A 61 11.22 -0.74 3.50
N TRP A 62 10.14 -0.66 2.74
CA TRP A 62 9.56 -1.79 2.05
C TRP A 62 9.86 -1.69 0.57
N GLU A 63 10.30 -2.78 -0.03
CA GLU A 63 10.48 -2.91 -1.47
C GLU A 63 9.47 -3.93 -1.97
N TYR A 64 8.65 -3.54 -2.94
CA TYR A 64 7.72 -4.41 -3.65
C TYR A 64 8.17 -4.52 -5.10
N THR A 65 8.35 -5.74 -5.57
CA THR A 65 8.75 -6.03 -6.95
C THR A 65 7.67 -6.86 -7.62
N ASN A 66 7.15 -6.39 -8.75
CA ASN A 66 6.17 -7.14 -9.54
C ASN A 66 6.85 -8.06 -10.57
N ALA A 67 6.07 -8.92 -11.23
CA ALA A 67 6.55 -9.82 -12.27
C ALA A 67 7.16 -9.13 -13.52
N GLY A 68 6.92 -7.82 -13.70
CA GLY A 68 7.45 -7.01 -14.80
C GLY A 68 8.71 -6.23 -14.42
N ASP A 69 9.41 -6.61 -13.35
CA ASP A 69 10.61 -5.95 -12.82
C ASP A 69 10.41 -4.47 -12.45
N GLN A 70 9.16 -4.06 -12.21
CA GLN A 70 8.87 -2.76 -11.63
C GLN A 70 8.98 -2.84 -10.13
N VAL A 71 9.76 -1.92 -9.56
CA VAL A 71 10.00 -1.86 -8.13
C VAL A 71 9.38 -0.61 -7.55
N LEU A 72 8.66 -0.77 -6.46
CA LEU A 72 8.16 0.30 -5.62
C LEU A 72 8.82 0.19 -4.24
N THR A 73 9.56 1.23 -3.87
CA THR A 73 10.03 1.42 -2.51
C THR A 73 9.09 2.33 -1.75
N ILE A 74 8.71 1.92 -0.55
CA ILE A 74 7.92 2.70 0.40
C ILE A 74 8.80 2.92 1.63
N ILE A 75 9.16 4.17 1.88
CA ILE A 75 9.91 4.57 3.08
C ILE A 75 8.91 5.14 4.07
N GLU A 76 8.91 4.58 5.27
CA GLU A 76 8.14 5.04 6.41
C GLU A 76 9.07 5.72 7.43
N ASP A 77 8.80 7.01 7.69
CA ASP A 77 9.42 7.78 8.75
C ASP A 77 8.37 8.19 9.79
N PRO A 78 8.30 7.50 10.95
CA PRO A 78 7.31 7.80 11.97
C PRO A 78 7.50 9.18 12.61
N THR A 79 8.69 9.78 12.47
CA THR A 79 9.00 11.12 13.01
C THR A 79 8.50 12.25 12.12
N ALA A 80 8.17 11.97 10.86
CA ALA A 80 7.62 12.96 9.93
C ALA A 80 6.09 13.08 10.07
N PRO A 81 5.52 14.28 9.82
CA PRO A 81 4.08 14.49 9.86
C PRO A 81 3.39 13.70 8.72
N LYS A 82 2.13 13.33 8.93
CA LYS A 82 1.28 12.86 7.83
C LYS A 82 0.91 14.06 6.97
N ARG A 83 0.83 13.86 5.65
CA ARG A 83 0.44 14.92 4.71
C ARG A 83 -0.96 15.45 5.01
N ALA A 84 -1.92 14.55 5.25
CA ALA A 84 -3.30 14.93 5.57
C ALA A 84 -3.37 15.87 6.79
N ASP A 85 -2.72 15.49 7.90
CA ASP A 85 -2.70 16.28 9.13
C ASP A 85 -2.04 17.66 8.91
N TYR A 86 -0.93 17.70 8.17
CA TYR A 86 -0.26 18.96 7.83
C TYR A 86 -1.13 19.87 6.96
N MET A 87 -1.78 19.32 5.94
CA MET A 87 -2.65 20.09 5.04
C MET A 87 -3.90 20.60 5.76
N ALA A 88 -4.50 19.80 6.64
CA ALA A 88 -5.62 20.23 7.48
C ALA A 88 -5.21 21.39 8.40
N ALA A 89 -4.10 21.24 9.13
CA ALA A 89 -3.59 22.28 10.02
C ALA A 89 -3.24 23.58 9.26
N ARG A 90 -2.70 23.46 8.05
CA ARG A 90 -2.39 24.61 7.20
C ARG A 90 -3.65 25.28 6.66
N ALA A 91 -4.67 24.53 6.27
CA ALA A 91 -5.96 25.06 5.82
C ALA A 91 -6.67 25.81 6.96
N GLU A 92 -6.68 25.25 8.17
CA GLU A 92 -7.21 25.91 9.37
C GLU A 92 -6.47 27.21 9.68
N ALA A 93 -5.14 27.20 9.59
CA ALA A 93 -4.32 28.40 9.79
C ALA A 93 -4.63 29.48 8.74
N MET A 94 -4.83 29.10 7.47
CA MET A 94 -5.24 30.04 6.41
C MET A 94 -6.63 30.64 6.67
N GLN A 95 -7.60 29.83 7.09
CA GLN A 95 -8.95 30.32 7.41
C GLN A 95 -8.93 31.27 8.62
N ALA A 96 -8.19 30.92 9.67
CA ALA A 96 -8.02 31.79 10.83
C ALA A 96 -7.32 33.11 10.47
N ASN A 97 -6.34 33.05 9.57
CA ASN A 97 -5.64 34.23 9.07
C ASN A 97 -6.54 35.13 8.21
N ALA A 98 -7.39 34.56 7.36
CA ALA A 98 -8.37 35.32 6.58
C ALA A 98 -9.36 36.06 7.50
N ALA A 99 -9.84 35.41 8.56
CA ALA A 99 -10.71 36.03 9.55
C ALA A 99 -10.00 37.16 10.33
N LYS A 100 -8.74 36.95 10.73
CA LYS A 100 -7.93 38.00 11.39
C LYS A 100 -7.67 39.20 10.48
N GLN A 101 -7.40 38.95 9.20
CA GLN A 101 -7.18 40.00 8.21
C GLN A 101 -8.44 40.85 8.00
N GLN A 102 -9.63 40.24 7.96
CA GLN A 102 -10.91 40.96 7.91
C GLN A 102 -11.17 41.78 9.18
N ALA A 103 -10.69 41.32 10.34
CA ALA A 103 -10.77 42.03 11.61
C ALA A 103 -9.67 43.08 11.83
N GLY A 104 -8.75 43.26 10.87
CA GLY A 104 -7.62 44.20 10.99
C GLY A 104 -6.57 43.77 12.03
N LEU A 105 -6.54 42.49 12.40
CA LEU A 105 -5.58 41.91 13.36
C LEU A 105 -4.35 41.36 12.64
N GLU A 106 -3.25 41.23 13.37
CA GLU A 106 -2.02 40.63 12.85
C GLU A 106 -2.23 39.16 12.43
N VAL A 107 -1.72 38.86 11.24
CA VAL A 107 -1.77 37.53 10.61
C VAL A 107 -0.62 36.69 11.12
N ALA A 108 -0.90 35.45 11.56
CA ALA A 108 0.14 34.54 12.01
C ALA A 108 0.86 33.92 10.79
N GLU A 109 2.16 33.67 10.91
CA GLU A 109 2.90 32.96 9.87
C GLU A 109 2.40 31.51 9.74
N LEU A 110 2.27 31.04 8.51
CA LEU A 110 1.84 29.67 8.24
C LEU A 110 2.96 28.68 8.62
N PRO A 111 2.62 27.46 9.08
CA PRO A 111 3.62 26.46 9.42
C PRO A 111 4.49 26.14 8.19
N PRO A 112 5.83 26.13 8.34
CA PRO A 112 6.75 25.86 7.23
C PRO A 112 6.50 24.46 6.65
N LEU A 113 6.81 24.28 5.36
CA LEU A 113 6.67 22.98 4.71
C LEU A 113 7.72 22.01 5.29
N PRO A 114 7.31 20.82 5.77
CA PRO A 114 8.26 19.83 6.25
C PRO A 114 9.14 19.33 5.08
N PRO A 115 10.38 18.88 5.36
CA PRO A 115 11.29 18.39 4.32
C PRO A 115 10.77 17.13 3.63
N HIS A 116 9.99 16.30 4.33
CA HIS A 116 9.31 15.12 3.81
C HIS A 116 8.11 14.76 4.68
N PHE A 117 7.25 13.87 4.18
CA PHE A 117 6.11 13.31 4.91
C PHE A 117 6.38 11.88 5.35
N ARG A 118 5.52 11.37 6.23
CA ARG A 118 5.63 10.02 6.81
C ARG A 118 5.89 8.91 5.78
N HIS A 119 5.19 8.93 4.66
CA HIS A 119 5.38 7.96 3.58
C HIS A 119 6.05 8.63 2.39
N THR A 120 7.10 8.01 1.86
CA THR A 120 7.73 8.41 0.61
C THR A 120 7.74 7.21 -0.34
N LEU A 121 7.14 7.38 -1.52
CA LEU A 121 7.09 6.33 -2.55
C LEU A 121 8.09 6.64 -3.66
N ILE A 122 8.90 5.66 -4.01
CA ILE A 122 9.91 5.77 -5.06
C ILE A 122 9.70 4.59 -6.00
N SER A 123 9.49 4.85 -7.29
CA SER A 123 9.41 3.79 -8.30
C SER A 123 10.58 3.86 -9.25
N TYR A 124 11.15 2.70 -9.57
CA TYR A 124 12.23 2.57 -10.55
C TYR A 124 12.12 1.25 -11.29
N ARG A 125 12.77 1.19 -12.46
CA ARG A 125 12.97 -0.03 -13.24
C ARG A 125 14.45 -0.35 -13.17
N GLN A 126 14.78 -1.36 -12.36
CA GLN A 126 16.13 -1.91 -12.14
C GLN A 126 17.28 -0.90 -11.95
N ALA A 127 17.50 -0.55 -10.69
CA ALA A 127 18.80 -0.50 -10.03
C ALA A 127 18.55 -1.03 -8.60
N SER A 128 19.40 -1.91 -8.07
CA SER A 128 19.18 -2.40 -6.70
C SER A 128 19.26 -1.21 -5.74
N ILE A 129 18.20 -0.97 -4.96
CA ILE A 129 18.23 0.07 -3.93
C ILE A 129 19.35 -0.19 -2.93
N GLU A 130 19.78 -1.45 -2.75
CA GLU A 130 20.93 -1.79 -1.90
C GLU A 130 22.20 -1.09 -2.36
N ALA A 131 22.46 -1.04 -3.67
CA ALA A 131 23.64 -0.33 -4.19
C ALA A 131 23.57 1.18 -3.89
N LEU A 132 22.37 1.76 -3.92
CA LEU A 132 22.14 3.15 -3.53
C LEU A 132 22.30 3.32 -2.01
N LEU A 133 21.74 2.41 -1.20
CA LEU A 133 21.83 2.46 0.26
C LEU A 133 23.28 2.30 0.74
N ASP A 134 24.04 1.42 0.10
CA ASP A 134 25.47 1.21 0.33
C ASP A 134 26.28 2.47 -0.01
N GLN A 135 25.99 3.12 -1.15
CA GLN A 135 26.62 4.37 -1.54
C GLN A 135 26.28 5.54 -0.62
N LEU A 136 25.05 5.58 -0.10
CA LEU A 136 24.61 6.62 0.84
C LEU A 136 25.25 6.45 2.23
N GLY A 137 25.96 5.36 2.50
CA GLY A 137 26.67 5.12 3.75
C GLY A 137 25.75 5.10 4.98
N GLY A 138 24.45 4.88 4.78
CA GLY A 138 23.46 4.88 5.85
C GLY A 138 23.45 3.53 6.59
N ALA A 139 23.11 3.54 7.89
CA ALA A 139 22.89 2.35 8.71
C ALA A 139 21.59 1.58 8.33
N TRP A 140 21.39 1.34 7.05
CA TRP A 140 20.33 0.49 6.51
C TRP A 140 20.85 -0.93 6.53
N ASN A 141 20.46 -1.69 7.54
CA ASN A 141 20.83 -3.09 7.61
C ASN A 141 19.66 -3.91 7.12
N LEU A 142 19.92 -4.82 6.17
CA LEU A 142 19.04 -5.96 5.99
C LEU A 142 19.01 -6.67 7.34
N GLN A 143 17.84 -6.80 7.95
CA GLN A 143 17.72 -7.25 9.33
C GLN A 143 18.23 -8.69 9.43
N GLN A 144 19.48 -8.84 9.87
CA GLN A 144 20.02 -10.13 10.27
C GLN A 144 19.72 -10.28 11.75
N GLN A 145 18.79 -11.17 12.10
CA GLN A 145 18.60 -11.51 13.52
C GLN A 145 19.91 -12.13 14.04
N LYS A 146 20.46 -11.54 15.10
CA LYS A 146 21.41 -12.25 15.96
C LYS A 146 20.67 -13.45 16.58
N PRO A 147 21.22 -14.67 16.50
CA PRO A 147 20.65 -15.80 17.22
C PRO A 147 20.77 -15.50 18.71
N THR A 148 19.64 -15.38 19.41
CA THR A 148 19.64 -15.36 20.87
C THR A 148 19.94 -16.78 21.35
N ASP A 149 21.18 -17.00 21.77
CA ASP A 149 21.67 -18.15 22.53
C ASP A 149 20.98 -18.19 23.91
N LEU A 150 19.75 -18.70 24.00
CA LEU A 150 19.20 -19.25 25.24
C LEU A 150 18.31 -20.44 24.89
N GLY A 151 18.85 -21.63 25.12
CA GLY A 151 18.16 -22.89 24.87
C GLY A 151 16.83 -22.98 25.60
N MET A 152 15.74 -23.11 24.83
CA MET A 152 14.46 -23.62 25.29
C MET A 152 13.77 -24.35 24.14
N MET A 153 13.34 -25.57 24.45
CA MET A 153 12.76 -26.59 23.60
C MET A 153 11.54 -26.08 22.79
N GLY A 154 11.52 -26.39 21.49
CA GLY A 154 10.26 -26.74 20.82
C GLY A 154 9.36 -25.61 20.28
N ARG A 155 9.89 -24.71 19.44
CA ARG A 155 9.10 -24.10 18.35
C ARG A 155 10.05 -23.56 17.29
N PRO A 156 9.93 -23.91 15.99
CA PRO A 156 10.68 -23.24 14.95
C PRO A 156 10.05 -21.86 14.71
N THR A 157 10.34 -20.90 15.58
CA THR A 157 10.21 -19.48 15.26
C THR A 157 11.31 -19.14 14.26
N GLY A 158 11.01 -19.41 12.99
CA GLY A 158 11.92 -19.27 11.86
C GLY A 158 12.37 -17.82 11.69
N GLY A 159 13.65 -17.57 11.99
CA GLY A 159 14.39 -16.43 11.48
C GLY A 159 14.52 -16.53 9.96
N THR A 160 14.60 -15.37 9.29
CA THR A 160 14.57 -15.10 7.82
C THR A 160 13.24 -14.57 7.24
N THR A 161 12.48 -13.75 7.99
CA THR A 161 11.15 -13.22 7.57
C THR A 161 11.18 -11.94 6.72
N HIS A 162 12.35 -11.41 6.31
CA HIS A 162 12.44 -10.09 5.67
C HIS A 162 12.23 -10.09 4.15
N ARG A 163 12.04 -11.26 3.54
CA ARG A 163 11.68 -11.39 2.13
C ARG A 163 10.50 -12.35 2.03
N LEU A 164 9.42 -11.87 1.43
CA LEU A 164 8.23 -12.63 1.13
C LEU A 164 8.08 -12.74 -0.39
N ARG A 165 7.57 -13.86 -0.84
CA ARG A 165 7.21 -14.11 -2.23
C ARG A 165 5.74 -14.46 -2.29
N ILE A 166 5.02 -13.81 -3.20
CA ILE A 166 3.64 -14.12 -3.51
C ILE A 166 3.64 -14.93 -4.81
N GLU A 167 3.01 -16.09 -4.79
CA GLU A 167 2.77 -16.90 -5.98
C GLU A 167 1.29 -17.26 -6.07
N GLY A 168 0.65 -16.92 -7.18
CA GLY A 168 -0.79 -17.00 -7.30
C GLY A 168 -1.31 -17.01 -8.73
N ARG A 169 -2.63 -16.89 -8.83
CA ARG A 169 -3.38 -16.83 -10.08
C ARG A 169 -4.35 -15.66 -10.07
N VAL A 170 -4.59 -15.13 -11.27
CA VAL A 170 -5.57 -14.10 -11.54
C VAL A 170 -6.81 -14.75 -12.14
N TRP A 171 -7.98 -14.35 -11.65
CA TRP A 171 -9.28 -14.80 -12.06
C TRP A 171 -10.13 -13.59 -12.45
N ASN A 172 -10.90 -13.71 -13.54
CA ASN A 172 -11.89 -12.71 -13.93
C ASN A 172 -13.29 -13.26 -13.66
N ILE A 173 -14.14 -12.46 -13.01
CA ILE A 173 -15.55 -12.77 -12.79
C ILE A 173 -16.38 -11.77 -13.60
N GLY A 174 -17.06 -12.25 -14.63
CA GLY A 174 -17.75 -11.38 -15.58
C GLY A 174 -16.80 -10.42 -16.29
N SER A 175 -17.27 -9.19 -16.55
CA SER A 175 -16.48 -8.07 -17.09
C SER A 175 -15.91 -7.15 -16.02
N ASP A 176 -16.38 -7.28 -14.79
CA ASP A 176 -16.34 -6.19 -13.81
C ASP A 176 -15.35 -6.46 -12.67
N TRP A 177 -14.95 -7.72 -12.49
CA TRP A 177 -14.17 -8.15 -11.33
C TRP A 177 -12.90 -8.87 -11.74
N ILE A 178 -11.81 -8.48 -11.08
CA ILE A 178 -10.55 -9.19 -11.09
C ILE A 178 -10.25 -9.65 -9.66
N VAL A 179 -9.97 -10.94 -9.50
CA VAL A 179 -9.61 -11.55 -8.22
C VAL A 179 -8.25 -12.23 -8.37
N ARG A 180 -7.26 -11.77 -7.60
CA ARG A 180 -5.94 -12.40 -7.51
C ARG A 180 -5.86 -13.19 -6.22
N VAL A 181 -5.50 -14.46 -6.29
CA VAL A 181 -5.36 -15.34 -5.12
C VAL A 181 -3.95 -15.91 -5.14
N GLY A 182 -3.19 -15.70 -4.06
CA GLY A 182 -1.80 -16.11 -3.96
C GLY A 182 -1.42 -16.69 -2.61
N GLY A 183 -0.51 -17.65 -2.64
CA GLY A 183 0.20 -18.11 -1.45
C GLY A 183 1.35 -17.16 -1.12
N VAL A 184 1.56 -16.92 0.17
CA VAL A 184 2.68 -16.13 0.67
C VAL A 184 3.74 -17.09 1.19
N PHE A 185 4.96 -16.95 0.71
CA PHE A 185 6.10 -17.80 1.08
C PHE A 185 7.22 -16.91 1.63
N ALA A 186 7.80 -17.30 2.77
CA ALA A 186 9.04 -16.70 3.26
C ALA A 186 10.26 -17.41 2.65
N ILE A 187 11.46 -16.88 2.95
CA ILE A 187 12.73 -17.52 2.61
C ILE A 187 12.71 -19.00 3.07
N GLY A 188 13.19 -19.89 2.20
CA GLY A 188 13.17 -21.33 2.44
C GLY A 188 11.83 -22.01 2.12
N GLU A 189 11.00 -21.39 1.27
CA GLU A 189 9.70 -21.94 0.82
C GLU A 189 8.71 -22.20 1.95
N GLN A 190 8.88 -21.53 3.10
CA GLN A 190 7.96 -21.66 4.22
C GLN A 190 6.66 -20.93 3.90
N PHE A 191 5.56 -21.67 3.79
CA PHE A 191 4.23 -21.10 3.62
C PHE A 191 3.80 -20.26 4.84
N LYS A 192 3.41 -19.01 4.58
CA LYS A 192 2.97 -18.02 5.58
C LYS A 192 1.49 -17.66 5.47
N GLY A 193 0.75 -18.35 4.61
CA GLY A 193 -0.70 -18.18 4.46
C GLY A 193 -1.11 -17.71 3.07
N VAL A 194 -2.34 -17.22 2.95
CA VAL A 194 -2.94 -16.79 1.68
C VAL A 194 -3.16 -15.29 1.69
N ILE A 195 -3.02 -14.67 0.53
CA ILE A 195 -3.40 -13.29 0.26
C ILE A 195 -4.33 -13.26 -0.96
N MET A 196 -5.30 -12.37 -0.92
CA MET A 196 -6.24 -12.10 -1.99
C MET A 196 -6.22 -10.61 -2.29
N GLU A 197 -6.25 -10.27 -3.57
CA GLU A 197 -6.56 -8.94 -4.05
C GLU A 197 -7.83 -9.01 -4.88
N ILE A 198 -8.74 -8.09 -4.61
CA ILE A 198 -10.04 -8.00 -5.26
C ILE A 198 -10.13 -6.60 -5.85
N GLU A 199 -10.49 -6.53 -7.11
CA GLU A 199 -10.56 -5.31 -7.88
C GLU A 199 -11.87 -5.25 -8.66
N TYR A 200 -12.59 -4.15 -8.50
CA TYR A 200 -13.80 -3.85 -9.23
C TYR A 200 -13.54 -2.72 -10.23
N LEU A 201 -13.70 -3.01 -11.52
CA LEU A 201 -13.35 -2.11 -12.63
C LEU A 201 -14.39 -0.99 -12.94
N PRO A 202 -15.72 -1.22 -12.88
CA PRO A 202 -16.71 -0.21 -13.25
C PRO A 202 -16.90 0.84 -12.16
N VAL A 203 -16.15 1.93 -12.22
CA VAL A 203 -16.13 2.93 -11.13
C VAL A 203 -17.25 3.96 -11.26
N ASP A 204 -17.82 4.10 -12.45
CA ASP A 204 -18.86 5.11 -12.75
C ASP A 204 -20.17 4.88 -11.98
N VAL A 205 -20.37 3.68 -11.41
CA VAL A 205 -21.63 3.26 -10.79
C VAL A 205 -21.54 3.13 -9.27
N LEU A 206 -20.34 3.17 -8.68
CA LEU A 206 -20.22 3.12 -7.21
C LEU A 206 -20.41 4.52 -6.61
N PRO A 207 -21.23 4.66 -5.56
CA PRO A 207 -21.28 5.92 -4.81
C PRO A 207 -19.88 6.22 -4.29
N GLN A 208 -19.34 7.39 -4.64
CA GLN A 208 -18.00 7.88 -4.26
C GLN A 208 -17.78 8.04 -2.73
N ASP A 209 -18.77 7.69 -1.91
CA ASP A 209 -18.73 7.74 -0.45
C ASP A 209 -18.37 6.37 0.16
N ASP A 210 -18.23 6.34 1.49
CA ASP A 210 -17.81 5.21 2.37
C ASP A 210 -18.49 3.85 2.12
N GLY A 211 -19.47 3.74 1.23
CA GLY A 211 -20.17 2.48 0.88
C GLY A 211 -19.39 1.53 -0.04
N SER A 212 -18.34 2.02 -0.71
CA SER A 212 -17.50 1.18 -1.60
C SER A 212 -16.69 0.11 -0.84
N SER A 213 -16.27 0.41 0.39
CA SER A 213 -15.57 -0.55 1.28
C SER A 213 -16.51 -1.67 1.74
N VAL A 214 -17.75 -1.34 2.13
CA VAL A 214 -18.76 -2.33 2.56
C VAL A 214 -19.11 -3.29 1.43
N PHE A 215 -19.23 -2.80 0.20
CA PHE A 215 -19.49 -3.64 -0.97
C PHE A 215 -18.33 -4.60 -1.26
N LEU A 216 -17.09 -4.11 -1.22
CA LEU A 216 -15.91 -4.95 -1.36
C LEU A 216 -15.79 -5.97 -0.23
N ASP A 217 -16.09 -5.60 1.01
CA ASP A 217 -16.05 -6.51 2.15
C ASP A 217 -17.10 -7.62 2.02
N GLN A 218 -18.33 -7.28 1.60
CA GLN A 218 -19.38 -8.26 1.32
C GLN A 218 -18.98 -9.22 0.20
N PHE A 219 -18.41 -8.70 -0.88
CA PHE A 219 -17.93 -9.54 -1.97
C PHE A 219 -16.76 -10.42 -1.52
N THR A 220 -15.78 -9.87 -0.80
CA THR A 220 -14.66 -10.61 -0.20
C THR A 220 -15.17 -11.75 0.68
N ALA A 221 -16.13 -11.48 1.56
CA ALA A 221 -16.76 -12.48 2.42
C ALA A 221 -17.47 -13.57 1.60
N SER A 222 -18.00 -13.26 0.42
CA SER A 222 -18.61 -14.25 -0.47
C SER A 222 -17.61 -15.14 -1.21
N LEU A 223 -16.34 -14.73 -1.34
CA LEU A 223 -15.29 -15.55 -1.95
C LEU A 223 -14.71 -16.57 -0.95
N ILE A 224 -14.80 -16.24 0.34
CA ILE A 224 -14.33 -17.01 1.48
C ILE A 224 -15.24 -18.26 1.64
N PRO A 225 -14.70 -19.50 1.51
CA PRO A 225 -15.51 -20.71 1.65
C PRO A 225 -16.22 -20.80 3.00
N SER A 226 -17.50 -21.18 3.00
CA SER A 226 -18.28 -21.32 4.24
C SER A 226 -17.78 -22.44 5.17
N GLN A 227 -16.93 -23.35 4.67
CA GLN A 227 -16.35 -24.48 5.41
C GLN A 227 -15.02 -24.13 6.10
N LEU A 228 -14.66 -22.85 6.18
CA LEU A 228 -13.41 -22.47 6.81
C LEU A 228 -13.40 -22.79 8.31
N PRO A 229 -12.23 -23.12 8.87
CA PRO A 229 -12.08 -23.30 10.31
C PRO A 229 -12.52 -22.03 11.06
N SER A 230 -13.14 -22.19 12.23
CA SER A 230 -13.53 -21.08 13.11
C SER A 230 -12.35 -20.19 13.54
N GLU A 231 -11.13 -20.69 13.39
CA GLU A 231 -9.89 -19.98 13.71
C GLU A 231 -9.34 -19.14 12.55
N ALA A 232 -10.00 -19.10 11.38
CA ALA A 232 -9.50 -18.36 10.24
C ALA A 232 -9.39 -16.85 10.54
N ASN A 233 -8.17 -16.32 10.48
CA ASN A 233 -7.90 -14.90 10.74
C ASN A 233 -7.74 -14.16 9.41
N PHE A 234 -8.77 -13.40 9.02
CA PHE A 234 -8.74 -12.52 7.85
C PHE A 234 -8.52 -11.07 8.28
N ASN A 235 -7.49 -10.44 7.73
CA ASN A 235 -7.29 -9.00 7.79
C ASN A 235 -7.62 -8.40 6.42
N SER A 236 -8.55 -7.44 6.36
CA SER A 236 -8.86 -6.70 5.13
C SER A 236 -8.28 -5.29 5.17
N VAL A 237 -7.72 -4.87 4.04
CA VAL A 237 -7.20 -3.51 3.83
C VAL A 237 -7.88 -2.92 2.61
N VAL A 238 -8.55 -1.79 2.81
CA VAL A 238 -9.15 -0.97 1.76
C VAL A 238 -8.61 0.44 1.97
N ILE A 239 -8.19 1.11 0.89
CA ILE A 239 -7.75 2.50 0.92
C ILE A 239 -8.71 3.34 0.08
N ALA A 240 -9.20 4.46 0.61
CA ALA A 240 -10.03 5.38 -0.17
C ALA A 240 -9.19 6.18 -1.16
N ASP A 241 -9.80 6.68 -2.24
CA ASP A 241 -9.09 7.47 -3.26
C ASP A 241 -8.47 8.76 -2.67
N LYS A 242 -9.17 9.38 -1.72
CA LYS A 242 -8.68 10.56 -0.98
C LYS A 242 -7.41 10.22 -0.18
N GLU A 243 -7.40 9.08 0.50
CA GLU A 243 -6.24 8.62 1.26
C GLU A 243 -5.07 8.26 0.34
N TRP A 244 -5.34 7.56 -0.77
CA TRP A 244 -4.32 7.23 -1.77
C TRP A 244 -3.68 8.49 -2.37
N ALA A 245 -4.47 9.52 -2.68
CA ALA A 245 -3.95 10.79 -3.18
C ALA A 245 -3.01 11.48 -2.18
N HIS A 246 -3.36 11.45 -0.89
CA HIS A 246 -2.47 11.95 0.16
C HIS A 246 -1.16 11.16 0.23
N VAL A 247 -1.20 9.84 0.03
CA VAL A 247 -0.01 8.97 -0.02
C VAL A 247 0.85 9.31 -1.23
N CYS A 248 0.26 9.50 -2.42
CA CYS A 248 0.98 9.93 -3.63
C CYS A 248 1.48 11.38 -3.57
N GLY A 249 1.03 12.17 -2.60
CA GLY A 249 1.31 13.60 -2.56
C GLY A 249 0.63 14.39 -3.69
N ILE A 250 -0.43 13.82 -4.28
CA ILE A 250 -1.28 14.48 -5.26
C ILE A 250 -2.38 15.17 -4.45
N ASP A 251 -2.38 16.50 -4.45
CA ASP A 251 -3.51 17.23 -3.89
C ASP A 251 -4.63 17.17 -4.91
N ILE A 252 -5.60 16.25 -4.72
CA ILE A 252 -6.84 16.31 -5.48
C ILE A 252 -7.50 17.61 -5.05
N ALA A 253 -7.55 18.60 -5.95
CA ALA A 253 -8.38 19.76 -5.73
C ALA A 253 -9.80 19.27 -5.48
N SER A 254 -10.27 19.36 -4.23
CA SER A 254 -11.66 19.12 -3.88
C SER A 254 -12.49 20.03 -4.77
N GLY A 255 -13.26 19.43 -5.68
CA GLY A 255 -13.85 20.10 -6.84
C GLY A 255 -14.43 21.47 -6.51
N SER A 256 -13.76 22.52 -6.99
CA SER A 256 -14.49 23.71 -7.41
C SER A 256 -15.30 23.26 -8.61
N SER A 257 -16.63 23.18 -8.44
CA SER A 257 -17.55 23.29 -9.58
C SER A 257 -17.03 24.41 -10.48
N PRO A 258 -16.87 24.19 -11.80
CA PRO A 258 -16.46 25.26 -12.68
C PRO A 258 -17.60 26.27 -12.65
N ALA A 259 -17.38 27.36 -11.90
CA ALA A 259 -18.11 28.57 -12.13
C ALA A 259 -17.83 28.96 -13.58
N ASP A 260 -18.91 29.22 -14.31
CA ASP A 260 -18.90 29.70 -15.68
C ASP A 260 -17.87 30.82 -15.89
N GLU A 261 -17.40 30.93 -17.13
CA GLU A 261 -16.60 32.01 -17.72
C GLU A 261 -15.06 31.86 -17.61
N ASP A 262 -14.42 31.25 -18.62
CA ASP A 262 -13.75 32.07 -19.64
C ASP A 262 -13.31 31.26 -20.88
N ILE A 263 -13.44 31.94 -22.01
CA ILE A 263 -13.33 31.46 -23.38
C ILE A 263 -11.93 31.80 -23.95
N TYR A 264 -11.38 30.89 -24.78
CA TYR A 264 -10.08 30.88 -25.50
C TYR A 264 -8.86 30.38 -24.68
N VAL A 265 -8.13 29.34 -25.10
CA VAL A 265 -7.30 29.25 -26.32
C VAL A 265 -7.23 27.81 -26.85
N TYR A 266 -7.42 27.65 -28.16
CA TYR A 266 -7.06 26.45 -28.93
C TYR A 266 -5.54 26.39 -29.13
N GLY A 267 -4.95 25.23 -28.85
CA GLY A 267 -3.63 24.83 -29.30
C GLY A 267 -3.62 23.31 -29.42
N ASP A 268 -3.58 22.81 -30.65
CA ASP A 268 -3.45 21.40 -30.97
C ASP A 268 -2.10 20.86 -30.45
N GLU A 269 -2.09 20.36 -29.23
CA GLU A 269 -1.15 19.32 -28.83
C GLU A 269 -1.97 18.05 -28.61
N GLU A 270 -1.95 17.15 -29.59
CA GLU A 270 -2.20 15.72 -29.37
C GLU A 270 -1.12 15.19 -28.40
N GLN A 271 -1.19 15.59 -27.14
CA GLN A 271 -0.72 14.74 -26.06
C GLN A 271 -1.82 13.70 -25.89
N THR A 272 -1.57 12.51 -26.41
CA THR A 272 -2.06 11.28 -25.81
C THR A 272 -1.54 11.25 -24.37
N ALA A 273 -2.13 12.06 -23.49
CA ALA A 273 -2.01 11.93 -22.06
C ALA A 273 -2.72 10.62 -21.74
N GLU A 274 -1.97 9.52 -21.79
CA GLU A 274 -2.32 8.32 -21.06
C GLU A 274 -2.74 8.78 -19.66
N ASP A 275 -4.01 8.58 -19.35
CA ASP A 275 -4.62 9.05 -18.11
C ASP A 275 -3.70 8.69 -16.92
N PRO A 276 -3.14 9.69 -16.20
CA PRO A 276 -2.17 9.46 -15.13
C PRO A 276 -2.73 8.54 -14.04
N SER A 277 -4.06 8.37 -13.99
CA SER A 277 -4.76 7.42 -13.12
C SER A 277 -4.34 5.95 -13.34
N HIS A 278 -4.00 5.55 -14.57
CA HIS A 278 -3.59 4.16 -14.86
C HIS A 278 -2.14 3.85 -14.42
N LYS A 279 -1.26 4.86 -14.34
CA LYS A 279 0.16 4.67 -13.94
C LYS A 279 0.33 4.44 -12.44
N ASP A 280 -0.63 4.87 -11.63
CA ASP A 280 -0.62 4.71 -10.17
C ASP A 280 -1.29 3.44 -9.67
N ASP A 281 -1.95 2.71 -10.56
CA ASP A 281 -2.79 1.59 -10.19
C ASP A 281 -1.99 0.43 -9.57
N TRP A 282 -0.90 -0.01 -10.22
CA TRP A 282 -0.01 -1.02 -9.65
C TRP A 282 0.69 -0.56 -8.35
N ARG A 283 0.94 0.75 -8.20
CA ARG A 283 1.54 1.32 -6.98
C ARG A 283 0.59 1.25 -5.80
N ARG A 284 -0.71 1.51 -6.04
CA ARG A 284 -1.76 1.37 -5.04
C ARG A 284 -1.87 -0.06 -4.55
N SER A 285 -1.88 -1.03 -5.49
CA SER A 285 -1.86 -2.45 -5.17
C SER A 285 -0.66 -2.82 -4.29
N ALA A 286 0.55 -2.45 -4.71
CA ALA A 286 1.77 -2.70 -3.97
C ALA A 286 1.74 -2.09 -2.56
N TYR A 287 1.27 -0.85 -2.42
CA TYR A 287 1.13 -0.17 -1.14
C TYR A 287 0.14 -0.88 -0.20
N MET A 288 -1.04 -1.26 -0.70
CA MET A 288 -2.05 -1.98 0.09
C MET A 288 -1.55 -3.37 0.53
N ILE A 289 -0.82 -4.08 -0.34
CA ILE A 289 -0.21 -5.37 0.00
C ILE A 289 0.80 -5.20 1.13
N VAL A 290 1.67 -4.18 1.04
CA VAL A 290 2.65 -3.88 2.10
C VAL A 290 1.96 -3.53 3.42
N LEU A 291 0.88 -2.73 3.38
CA LEU A 291 0.09 -2.42 4.58
C LEU A 291 -0.52 -3.67 5.22
N ALA A 292 -1.01 -4.62 4.42
CA ALA A 292 -1.55 -5.87 4.93
C ALA A 292 -0.51 -6.70 5.70
N PHE A 293 0.76 -6.67 5.28
CA PHE A 293 1.86 -7.33 5.99
C PHE A 293 2.39 -6.53 7.17
N HIS A 294 2.32 -5.19 7.14
CA HIS A 294 2.73 -4.34 8.24
C HIS A 294 1.91 -4.65 9.51
N GLY A 295 0.59 -4.89 9.38
CA GLY A 295 -0.28 -5.26 10.50
C GLY A 295 0.05 -6.60 11.18
N GLU A 296 0.84 -7.47 10.54
CA GLU A 296 1.24 -8.78 11.07
C GLU A 296 2.56 -8.73 11.87
N GLY A 297 3.22 -7.56 11.96
CA GLY A 297 4.50 -7.44 12.67
C GLY A 297 5.64 -8.17 11.99
N ILE A 298 5.62 -8.29 10.65
CA ILE A 298 6.70 -8.91 9.85
C ILE A 298 7.95 -8.00 9.76
N ALA A 299 7.95 -6.86 10.49
CA ALA A 299 9.02 -5.87 10.62
C ALA A 299 9.47 -5.66 12.07
#